data_AF-A0A067WCA2-F1
#
_entry.id   AF-A0A067WCA2-F1
#
_cell.length_a   1.000
_cell.length_b   1.000
_cell.length_c   1.000
_cell.angle_alpha   90.00
_cell.angle_beta   90.00
_cell.angle_gamma   90.00
#
_symmetry.space_group_name_H-M   'P 1'
#
loop_
_entity.id
_entity.type
_entity.pdbx_description
1 polymer ?
#
loop_
_entity_poly.entity_id
_entity_poly.type
_entity_poly.pdbx_seq_one_letter_code
_entity_poly.pdbx_strand_id
1 'polypeptide(L)'
;MMAEKQLLPLRRRGRSKSALNKTTKRFNEALLTAAEQAGYHYGEDGLVSYLQYHALNNPVPFFSLLAKVLPLQVTGEAGRDVKTISRVEIVPVIAKDALSEKSKESDT
;
A
#
# COMPACT_ATOMS: atom_id res chain seq x y z
N MET A 1 51.62 -3.59 -28.08
CA MET A 1 50.54 -4.59 -27.97
C MET A 1 49.85 -4.42 -26.62
N MET A 2 48.63 -3.88 -26.69
CA MET A 2 47.45 -4.00 -25.82
C MET A 2 47.63 -4.15 -24.29
N ALA A 3 47.33 -3.06 -23.60
CA ALA A 3 47.06 -3.03 -22.16
C ALA A 3 45.71 -3.72 -21.86
N GLU A 4 45.77 -4.92 -21.31
CA GLU A 4 44.59 -5.61 -20.80
C GLU A 4 44.14 -4.95 -19.49
N LYS A 5 43.09 -4.14 -19.57
CA LYS A 5 42.32 -3.68 -18.42
C LYS A 5 41.68 -4.90 -17.75
N GLN A 6 42.37 -5.48 -16.77
CA GLN A 6 41.77 -6.38 -15.81
C GLN A 6 40.77 -5.58 -14.96
N LEU A 7 39.54 -5.45 -15.47
CA LEU A 7 38.42 -4.94 -14.70
C LEU A 7 38.13 -5.95 -13.58
N LEU A 8 38.58 -5.62 -12.37
CA LEU A 8 38.12 -6.31 -11.17
C LEU A 8 36.59 -6.30 -11.17
N PRO A 9 35.90 -7.44 -10.97
CA PRO A 9 34.44 -7.49 -11.02
C PRO A 9 33.87 -6.52 -9.98
N LEU A 10 33.37 -5.38 -10.47
CA LEU A 10 32.81 -4.32 -9.68
C LEU A 10 31.58 -4.84 -8.93
N ARG A 11 31.65 -4.72 -7.60
CA ARG A 11 30.54 -4.80 -6.64
C ARG A 11 29.64 -6.02 -6.80
N ARG A 12 29.95 -7.03 -5.99
CA ARG A 12 29.03 -8.09 -5.57
C ARG A 12 27.61 -7.53 -5.48
N ARG A 13 26.75 -8.01 -6.38
CA ARG A 13 25.30 -7.78 -6.40
C ARG A 13 24.79 -7.83 -4.95
N GLY A 14 24.41 -6.68 -4.42
CA GLY A 14 23.89 -6.57 -3.06
C GLY A 14 22.70 -7.53 -2.87
N ARG A 15 22.42 -7.90 -1.62
CA ARG A 15 21.27 -8.73 -1.26
C ARG A 15 20.02 -8.19 -1.97
N SER A 16 19.30 -9.04 -2.70
CA SER A 16 18.09 -8.63 -3.40
C SER A 16 17.13 -7.98 -2.41
N LYS A 17 16.48 -6.87 -2.82
CA LYS A 17 15.66 -5.98 -1.99
C LYS A 17 14.41 -6.64 -1.36
N SER A 18 14.34 -7.97 -1.32
CA SER A 18 13.24 -8.76 -0.77
C SER A 18 13.70 -10.05 -0.08
N ALA A 19 15.01 -10.32 0.02
CA ALA A 19 15.48 -11.54 0.66
C ALA A 19 15.28 -11.46 2.18
N LEU A 20 14.15 -11.96 2.67
CA LEU A 20 13.87 -12.22 4.09
C LEU A 20 15.02 -13.03 4.71
N ASN A 21 15.34 -12.75 5.97
CA ASN A 21 16.33 -13.52 6.69
C ASN A 21 15.82 -14.96 6.82
N LYS A 22 16.64 -15.96 6.45
CA LYS A 22 16.25 -17.38 6.46
C LYS A 22 15.82 -17.82 7.86
N THR A 23 16.45 -17.25 8.89
CA THR A 23 16.11 -17.51 10.30
C THR A 23 14.72 -17.00 10.66
N THR A 24 14.38 -15.77 10.30
CA THR A 24 13.05 -15.19 10.53
C THR A 24 11.95 -15.95 9.79
N LYS A 25 12.22 -16.42 8.57
CA LYS A 25 11.26 -17.24 7.82
C LYS A 25 10.94 -18.55 8.56
N ARG A 26 11.97 -19.30 8.97
CA ARG A 26 11.80 -20.56 9.71
C ARG A 26 11.07 -20.36 11.04
N PHE A 27 11.38 -19.27 11.74
CA PHE A 27 10.69 -18.91 12.98
C PHE A 27 9.21 -18.63 12.74
N ASN A 28 8.87 -17.84 11.72
CA ASN A 28 7.48 -17.54 11.38
C ASN A 28 6.70 -18.80 10.98
N GLU A 29 7.32 -19.71 10.22
CA GLU A 29 6.71 -21.00 9.85
C GLU A 29 6.41 -21.84 11.10
N ALA A 30 7.40 -22.00 12.00
CA ALA A 30 7.22 -22.75 13.24
C ALA A 30 6.16 -22.13 14.16
N LEU A 31 6.12 -20.79 14.23
CA LEU A 31 5.12 -20.06 15.01
C LEU A 31 3.70 -20.29 14.47
N LEU A 32 3.52 -20.26 13.14
CA LEU A 32 2.22 -20.50 12.52
C LEU A 32 1.76 -21.95 12.72
N THR A 33 2.66 -22.93 12.59
CA THR A 33 2.35 -24.34 12.89
C THR A 33 1.95 -24.52 14.35
N ALA A 34 2.66 -23.90 15.28
CA ALA A 34 2.32 -23.97 16.70
C ALA A 34 0.93 -23.34 16.99
N ALA A 35 0.61 -22.21 16.36
CA ALA A 35 -0.69 -21.57 16.51
C ALA A 35 -1.83 -22.43 15.91
N GLU A 36 -1.59 -23.10 14.78
CA GLU A 36 -2.56 -24.03 14.19
C GLU A 36 -2.82 -25.23 15.11
N GLN A 37 -1.75 -25.84 15.64
CA GLN A 37 -1.83 -26.93 16.63
C GLN A 37 -2.58 -26.51 17.89
N ALA A 38 -2.28 -25.31 18.41
CA ALA A 38 -2.99 -24.73 19.55
C ALA A 38 -4.49 -24.62 19.29
N GLY A 39 -4.87 -24.30 18.06
CA GLY A 39 -6.26 -24.16 17.64
C GLY A 39 -7.04 -25.47 17.56
N TYR A 40 -6.40 -26.57 17.16
CA TYR A 40 -7.01 -27.90 17.19
C TYR A 40 -7.39 -28.38 18.61
N HIS A 41 -6.89 -27.73 19.67
CA HIS A 41 -7.36 -27.97 21.05
C HIS A 41 -8.70 -27.31 21.38
N TYR A 42 -9.09 -26.27 20.62
CA TYR A 42 -10.31 -25.49 20.87
C TYR A 42 -11.41 -25.77 19.83
N GLY A 43 -11.07 -26.26 18.63
CA GLY A 43 -12.03 -26.58 17.57
C GLY A 43 -11.39 -27.38 16.43
N GLU A 44 -12.15 -27.57 15.34
CA GLU A 44 -11.72 -28.42 14.22
C GLU A 44 -10.97 -27.66 13.12
N ASP A 45 -11.05 -26.32 13.10
CA ASP A 45 -10.49 -25.48 12.03
C ASP A 45 -9.08 -24.94 12.33
N GLY A 46 -8.34 -25.61 13.23
CA GLY A 46 -6.95 -25.28 13.57
C GLY A 46 -6.78 -23.79 13.89
N LEU A 47 -6.00 -23.09 13.07
CA LEU A 47 -5.67 -21.67 13.27
C LEU A 47 -6.90 -20.75 13.37
N VAL A 48 -8.01 -21.07 12.68
CA VAL A 48 -9.24 -20.27 12.77
C VAL A 48 -9.84 -20.42 14.16
N SER A 49 -9.93 -21.64 14.69
CA SER A 49 -10.42 -21.90 16.04
C SER A 49 -9.54 -21.23 17.11
N TYR A 50 -8.22 -21.19 16.90
CA TYR A 50 -7.30 -20.42 17.76
C TYR A 50 -7.65 -18.92 17.79
N LEU A 51 -7.85 -18.31 16.61
CA LEU A 51 -8.18 -16.89 16.51
C LEU A 51 -9.58 -16.57 17.06
N GLN A 52 -10.56 -17.45 16.85
CA GLN A 52 -11.90 -17.33 17.45
C GLN A 52 -11.84 -17.35 18.97
N TYR A 53 -11.07 -18.28 19.56
CA TYR A 53 -10.86 -18.33 21.00
C TYR A 53 -10.25 -17.02 21.53
N HIS A 54 -9.26 -16.46 20.84
CA HIS A 54 -8.66 -15.19 21.24
C HIS A 54 -9.56 -13.99 21.03
N ALA A 55 -10.44 -14.00 20.03
CA ALA A 55 -11.42 -12.94 19.81
C ALA A 55 -12.37 -12.78 21.03
N LEU A 56 -12.72 -13.89 21.68
CA LEU A 56 -13.61 -13.91 22.84
C LEU A 56 -12.85 -13.69 24.17
N ASN A 57 -11.74 -14.39 24.38
CA ASN A 57 -11.03 -14.40 25.67
C ASN A 57 -10.03 -13.27 25.83
N ASN A 58 -9.46 -12.78 24.72
CA ASN A 58 -8.42 -11.75 24.71
C ASN A 58 -8.70 -10.71 23.61
N PRO A 59 -9.77 -9.91 23.74
CA PRO A 59 -10.22 -9.02 22.67
C PRO A 59 -9.22 -7.91 22.35
N VAL A 60 -8.45 -7.43 23.33
CA VAL A 60 -7.47 -6.34 23.16
C VAL A 60 -6.35 -6.71 22.16
N PRO A 61 -5.61 -7.82 22.31
CA PRO A 61 -4.62 -8.23 21.31
C PRO A 61 -5.27 -8.63 19.98
N PHE A 62 -6.48 -9.20 19.99
CA PHE A 62 -7.19 -9.56 18.76
C PHE A 62 -7.54 -8.32 17.92
N PHE A 63 -8.02 -7.24 18.55
CA PHE A 63 -8.30 -5.98 17.88
C PHE A 63 -7.06 -5.37 17.21
N SER A 64 -5.90 -5.51 17.86
CA SER A 64 -4.62 -5.06 17.30
C SER A 64 -4.21 -5.83 16.05
N LEU A 65 -4.57 -7.12 15.95
CA LEU A 65 -4.37 -7.92 14.74
C LEU A 65 -5.35 -7.51 13.63
N LEU A 66 -6.62 -7.27 13.97
CA LEU A 66 -7.61 -6.77 13.01
C LEU A 66 -7.17 -5.45 12.38
N ALA A 67 -6.68 -4.51 13.18
CA ALA A 67 -6.16 -3.23 12.68
C ALA A 67 -5.03 -3.40 11.64
N LYS A 68 -4.24 -4.49 11.72
CA LYS A 68 -3.18 -4.79 10.74
C LYS A 68 -3.70 -5.43 9.45
N VAL A 69 -4.86 -6.11 9.50
CA VAL A 69 -5.50 -6.72 8.33
C VAL A 69 -6.34 -5.70 7.56
N LEU A 70 -6.82 -4.66 8.24
CA LEU A 70 -7.57 -3.59 7.59
C LEU A 70 -6.67 -2.81 6.61
N PRO A 71 -7.12 -2.60 5.36
CA PRO A 71 -6.40 -1.78 4.41
C PRO A 71 -6.41 -0.32 4.87
N LEU A 72 -5.23 0.24 5.15
CA LEU A 72 -5.07 1.63 5.59
C LEU A 72 -5.17 2.66 4.44
N GLN A 73 -5.16 2.19 3.19
CA GLN A 73 -5.14 3.02 2.00
C GLN A 73 -6.35 2.70 1.13
N VAL A 74 -7.02 3.75 0.62
CA VAL A 74 -8.00 3.60 -0.47
C VAL A 74 -7.22 3.09 -1.67
N THR A 75 -7.23 1.78 -1.88
CA THR A 75 -6.64 1.17 -3.07
C THR A 75 -7.71 1.20 -4.15
N GLY A 76 -7.34 1.59 -5.36
CA GLY A 76 -8.22 1.44 -6.52
C GLY A 76 -8.61 -0.02 -6.70
N GLU A 77 -9.65 -0.26 -7.49
CA GLU A 77 -10.20 -1.59 -7.75
C GLU A 77 -9.09 -2.64 -8.00
N ALA A 78 -9.12 -3.73 -7.21
CA ALA A 78 -8.13 -4.81 -7.22
C ALA A 78 -6.68 -4.41 -6.86
N GLY A 79 -6.48 -3.42 -5.98
CA GLY A 79 -5.15 -3.08 -5.46
C GLY A 79 -4.33 -2.20 -6.40
N ARG A 80 -4.97 -1.59 -7.40
CA ARG A 80 -4.34 -0.71 -8.41
C ARG A 80 -4.35 0.74 -7.94
N ASP A 81 -3.52 1.57 -8.56
CA ASP A 81 -3.47 3.01 -8.27
C ASP A 81 -4.86 3.66 -8.41
N VAL A 82 -5.19 4.56 -7.49
CA VAL A 82 -6.42 5.35 -7.52
C VAL A 82 -6.42 6.20 -8.79
N LYS A 83 -7.35 5.93 -9.70
CA LYS A 83 -7.55 6.74 -10.92
C LYS A 83 -8.30 8.01 -10.58
N THR A 84 -7.58 9.06 -10.19
CA THR A 84 -8.18 10.37 -9.96
C THR A 84 -8.36 11.11 -11.29
N ILE A 85 -9.61 11.38 -11.68
CA ILE A 85 -9.91 12.22 -12.84
C ILE A 85 -9.88 13.68 -12.38
N SER A 86 -8.79 14.39 -12.66
CA SER A 86 -8.67 15.82 -12.37
C SER A 86 -9.23 16.62 -13.54
N ARG A 87 -10.44 17.17 -13.40
CA ARG A 87 -11.01 18.11 -14.37
C ARG A 87 -10.59 19.52 -14.00
N VAL A 88 -9.76 20.13 -14.85
CA VAL A 88 -9.34 21.53 -14.71
C VAL A 88 -10.18 22.36 -15.67
N GLU A 89 -10.94 23.31 -15.15
CA GLU A 89 -11.67 24.30 -15.96
C GLU A 89 -10.97 25.65 -15.86
N ILE A 90 -10.56 26.18 -17.01
CA ILE A 90 -9.90 27.49 -17.10
C ILE A 90 -11.00 28.52 -17.35
N VAL A 91 -11.25 29.38 -16.36
CA VAL A 91 -12.19 30.49 -16.50
C VAL A 91 -11.40 31.78 -16.74
N PRO A 92 -11.65 32.50 -17.86
CA PRO A 92 -11.03 33.79 -18.08
C PRO A 92 -11.60 34.82 -17.10
N VAL A 93 -10.72 35.54 -16.40
CA VAL A 93 -11.11 36.70 -15.60
C VAL A 93 -11.27 37.88 -16.53
N ILE A 94 -12.51 38.24 -16.82
CA ILE A 94 -12.84 39.44 -17.59
C ILE A 94 -12.84 40.62 -16.61
N ALA A 95 -11.95 41.60 -16.84
CA ALA A 95 -11.94 42.83 -16.08
C ALA A 95 -13.27 43.59 -16.29
N LYS A 96 -13.85 44.08 -15.20
CA LYS A 96 -15.17 44.72 -15.14
C LYS A 96 -15.26 46.01 -15.98
N ASP A 97 -14.13 46.55 -16.41
CA ASP A 97 -14.03 47.82 -17.14
C ASP A 97 -14.28 47.67 -18.65
N ALA A 98 -14.40 46.44 -19.17
CA ALA A 98 -14.64 46.21 -20.61
C ALA A 98 -16.14 46.25 -21.02
N LEU A 99 -17.06 46.50 -20.09
CA LEU A 99 -18.51 46.43 -20.34
C LEU A 99 -19.21 47.80 -20.49
N SER A 100 -18.51 48.95 -20.47
CA SER A 100 -19.17 50.26 -20.56
C SER A 100 -18.95 51.07 -21.84
N GLU A 101 -18.24 50.56 -22.86
CA GLU A 101 -17.92 51.37 -24.07
C GLU A 101 -18.57 50.92 -25.39
N LYS A 102 -19.53 49.98 -25.39
CA LYS A 102 -20.15 49.51 -26.65
C LYS A 102 -21.58 49.98 -26.94
N SER A 103 -22.03 51.07 -26.31
CA SER A 103 -23.40 51.61 -26.51
C SER A 103 -23.46 53.09 -26.93
N LYS A 104 -22.44 53.63 -27.60
CA LYS A 104 -22.49 54.97 -28.22
C LYS A 104 -21.81 55.01 -29.60
N GLU A 105 -22.24 54.18 -30.55
CA GLU A 105 -21.89 54.41 -31.97
C GLU A 105 -22.91 53.72 -32.90
N SER A 106 -24.14 54.24 -32.93
CA SER A 106 -25.07 54.07 -34.06
C SER A 106 -26.32 54.92 -33.80
N ASP A 107 -26.31 56.16 -34.28
CA ASP A 107 -27.48 56.82 -34.88
C ASP A 107 -26.99 58.19 -35.41
N THR A 108 -26.70 58.20 -36.70
CA THR A 108 -26.64 59.40 -37.55
C THR A 108 -27.92 59.43 -38.36
#